data_AF-A0AAU7QMG3-F1
#
_entry.id   AF-A0AAU7QMG3-F1
#
_cell.length_a   1.000
_cell.length_b   1.000
_cell.length_c   1.000
_cell.angle_alpha   90.00
_cell.angle_beta   90.00
_cell.angle_gamma   90.00
#
_symmetry.space_group_name_H-M   'P 1'
#
loop_
_entity.id
_entity.type
_entity.pdbx_description
1 polymer ?
#
loop_
_entity_poly.entity_id
_entity_poly.type
_entity_poly.pdbx_seq_one_letter_code
_entity_poly.pdbx_strand_id
1 'polypeptide(L)'
;MTDLACPVSNGSPTWGWLDLFAWKLVPERLGGGIPFIQRFKDAWVRHNRKLITSNAAQYAMPAELLAGVCWIEVGGDPDSIDRVAFDVRSFDWSGPDWIDRHLTVTHHPARTSFGSVSMQLRTASQTLGMDPARMSHAQLSNLADCLQKDVFNIALVARHLRMLIDHDGLQTQPPALGMDEVRIAGARYNRGIGLSLEQIRKNTSYGDFIVKFWPRFSGLLK
;
A
#
# COMPACT_ATOMS: atom_id res chain seq x y z
N MET A 1 12.10 15.74 -18.40
CA MET A 1 10.99 15.01 -17.76
C MET A 1 11.49 13.60 -17.52
N THR A 2 11.60 13.16 -16.27
CA THR A 2 11.96 11.77 -15.97
C THR A 2 10.69 10.95 -16.07
N ASP A 3 10.53 10.21 -17.17
CA ASP A 3 9.45 9.24 -17.28
C ASP A 3 9.64 8.17 -16.22
N LEU A 4 8.58 7.94 -15.43
CA LEU A 4 8.52 6.85 -14.46
C LEU A 4 8.51 5.52 -15.23
N ALA A 5 9.68 4.88 -15.32
CA ALA A 5 9.80 3.55 -15.90
C ALA A 5 9.26 2.52 -14.90
N CYS A 6 8.09 1.97 -15.20
CA CYS A 6 7.40 1.03 -14.31
C CYS A 6 7.39 -0.38 -14.91
N PRO A 7 8.00 -1.39 -14.24
CA PRO A 7 8.12 -2.75 -14.74
C PRO A 7 6.79 -3.35 -15.18
N VAL A 8 6.83 -4.34 -16.08
CA VAL A 8 5.63 -5.07 -16.50
C VAL A 8 5.03 -5.83 -15.30
N SER A 9 3.71 -5.98 -15.26
CA SER A 9 3.04 -6.79 -14.23
C SER A 9 3.53 -8.25 -14.28
N ASN A 10 3.57 -8.90 -13.12
CA ASN A 10 4.04 -10.29 -12.95
C ASN A 10 2.90 -11.32 -12.88
N GLY A 11 1.68 -10.92 -13.24
CA GLY A 11 0.52 -11.81 -13.27
C GLY A 11 0.08 -12.30 -11.89
N SER A 12 0.15 -11.46 -10.86
CA SER A 12 -0.42 -11.81 -9.55
C SER A 12 -1.93 -12.06 -9.63
N PRO A 13 -2.49 -12.80 -8.65
CA PRO A 13 -3.94 -12.88 -8.47
C PRO A 13 -4.56 -11.48 -8.38
N THR A 14 -5.63 -11.24 -9.13
CA THR A 14 -6.36 -9.96 -9.13
C THR A 14 -7.59 -10.01 -8.23
N TRP A 15 -8.02 -8.87 -7.69
CA TRP A 15 -9.24 -8.80 -6.86
C TRP A 15 -10.34 -8.06 -7.61
N GLY A 16 -11.28 -8.83 -8.18
CA GLY A 16 -12.36 -8.30 -8.99
C GLY A 16 -13.69 -8.13 -8.24
N TRP A 17 -14.70 -7.64 -8.97
CA TRP A 17 -16.06 -7.51 -8.46
C TRP A 17 -16.69 -8.84 -8.04
N LEU A 18 -16.44 -9.91 -8.81
CA LEU A 18 -16.94 -11.24 -8.47
C LEU A 18 -16.35 -11.73 -7.14
N ASP A 19 -15.07 -11.44 -6.88
CA ASP A 19 -14.40 -11.77 -5.63
C ASP A 19 -14.96 -10.96 -4.46
N LEU A 20 -15.22 -9.67 -4.67
CA LEU A 20 -15.90 -8.82 -3.68
C LEU A 20 -17.29 -9.36 -3.33
N PHE A 21 -18.08 -9.75 -4.34
CA PHE A 21 -19.40 -10.35 -4.13
C PHE A 21 -19.32 -11.69 -3.40
N ALA A 22 -18.40 -12.56 -3.80
CA ALA A 22 -18.16 -13.83 -3.12
C ALA A 22 -17.73 -13.62 -1.66
N TRP A 23 -16.91 -12.61 -1.38
CA TRP A 23 -16.51 -12.27 -0.03
C TRP A 23 -17.67 -11.74 0.82
N LYS A 24 -18.43 -10.77 0.31
CA LYS A 24 -19.43 -10.02 1.10
C LYS A 24 -20.79 -10.70 1.20
N LEU A 25 -21.21 -11.41 0.15
CA LEU A 25 -22.60 -11.90 0.03
C LEU A 25 -22.73 -13.41 0.09
N VAL A 26 -21.69 -14.18 -0.27
CA VAL A 26 -21.73 -15.64 -0.18
C VAL A 26 -21.45 -16.07 1.27
N PRO A 27 -22.31 -16.89 1.89
CA PRO A 27 -22.07 -17.42 3.23
C PRO A 27 -20.76 -18.20 3.31
N GLU A 28 -20.10 -18.17 4.48
CA GLU A 28 -18.85 -18.89 4.71
C GLU A 28 -18.96 -20.40 4.43
N ARG A 29 -20.09 -21.02 4.81
CA ARG A 29 -20.39 -22.44 4.52
C ARG A 29 -20.43 -22.79 3.02
N LEU A 30 -20.59 -21.79 2.15
CA LEU A 30 -20.60 -21.92 0.69
C LEU A 30 -19.30 -21.39 0.07
N GLY A 31 -18.27 -21.15 0.89
CA GLY A 31 -16.94 -20.76 0.43
C GLY A 31 -16.66 -19.25 0.44
N GLY A 32 -17.62 -18.40 0.84
CA GLY A 32 -17.45 -16.95 0.97
C GLY A 32 -16.87 -16.48 2.31
N GLY A 33 -17.14 -15.23 2.70
CA GLY A 33 -16.79 -14.69 4.02
C GLY A 33 -15.28 -14.53 4.28
N ILE A 34 -14.90 -14.46 5.56
CA ILE A 34 -13.51 -14.20 5.98
C ILE A 34 -12.50 -15.20 5.38
N PRO A 35 -12.78 -16.52 5.33
CA PRO A 35 -11.85 -17.46 4.72
C PRO A 35 -11.59 -17.20 3.23
N PHE A 36 -12.57 -16.67 2.49
CA PHE A 36 -12.42 -16.35 1.07
C PHE A 36 -11.35 -15.29 0.84
N ILE A 37 -11.48 -14.13 1.48
CA ILE A 37 -10.50 -13.05 1.35
C ILE A 37 -9.12 -13.45 1.91
N GLN A 38 -9.08 -14.23 2.99
CA GLN A 38 -7.80 -14.72 3.53
C GLN A 38 -7.06 -15.65 2.56
N ARG A 39 -7.76 -16.55 1.85
CA ARG A 39 -7.15 -17.41 0.84
C ARG A 39 -6.56 -16.60 -0.31
N PHE A 40 -7.28 -15.57 -0.76
CA PHE A 40 -6.78 -14.66 -1.78
C PHE A 40 -5.51 -13.94 -1.31
N LYS A 41 -5.54 -13.30 -0.13
CA LYS A 41 -4.40 -12.61 0.47
C LYS A 41 -3.19 -13.53 0.64
N ASP A 42 -3.40 -14.74 1.15
CA ASP A 42 -2.36 -15.75 1.28
C ASP A 42 -1.77 -16.15 -0.08
N ALA A 43 -2.62 -16.35 -1.10
CA ALA A 43 -2.18 -16.70 -2.46
C ALA A 43 -1.37 -15.58 -3.11
N TRP A 44 -1.81 -14.33 -2.97
CA TRP A 44 -1.11 -13.16 -3.50
C TRP A 44 0.28 -13.00 -2.87
N VAL A 45 0.39 -13.13 -1.53
CA VAL A 45 1.70 -13.07 -0.83
C VAL A 45 2.61 -14.23 -1.24
N ARG A 46 2.08 -15.46 -1.34
CA ARG A 46 2.87 -16.62 -1.80
C ARG A 46 3.38 -16.43 -3.22
N HIS A 47 2.56 -15.90 -4.14
CA HIS A 47 2.98 -15.58 -5.50
C HIS A 47 4.14 -14.58 -5.51
N ASN A 48 4.02 -13.53 -4.70
CA ASN A 48 4.98 -12.42 -4.63
C ASN A 48 6.15 -12.63 -3.65
N ARG A 49 6.27 -13.80 -3.01
CA ARG A 49 7.24 -14.05 -1.93
C ARG A 49 8.67 -13.66 -2.26
N LYS A 50 9.15 -13.98 -3.48
CA LYS A 50 10.51 -13.64 -3.91
C LYS A 50 10.73 -12.13 -4.00
N LEU A 51 9.74 -11.40 -4.53
CA LEU A 51 9.79 -9.93 -4.63
C LEU A 51 9.72 -9.29 -3.25
N ILE A 52 8.87 -9.80 -2.37
CA ILE A 52 8.76 -9.31 -0.98
C ILE A 52 10.09 -9.51 -0.26
N THR A 53 10.65 -10.73 -0.29
CA THR A 53 11.93 -11.03 0.37
C THR A 53 13.08 -10.20 -0.21
N SER A 54 13.17 -10.04 -1.53
CA SER A 54 14.25 -9.27 -2.15
C SER A 54 14.16 -7.78 -1.82
N ASN A 55 12.97 -7.19 -1.86
CA ASN A 55 12.77 -5.78 -1.53
C ASN A 55 13.00 -5.52 -0.03
N ALA A 56 12.54 -6.41 0.84
CA ALA A 56 12.81 -6.28 2.28
C ALA A 56 14.32 -6.35 2.59
N ALA A 57 15.04 -7.27 1.94
CA ALA A 57 16.49 -7.36 2.04
C ALA A 57 17.19 -6.10 1.52
N GLN A 58 16.77 -5.59 0.35
CA GLN A 58 17.31 -4.35 -0.23
C GLN A 58 17.17 -3.15 0.72
N TYR A 59 16.06 -3.07 1.45
CA TYR A 59 15.77 -1.98 2.39
C TYR A 59 16.12 -2.33 3.86
N ALA A 60 16.87 -3.42 4.07
CA ALA A 60 17.35 -3.86 5.38
C ALA A 60 16.25 -3.93 6.47
N MET A 61 15.13 -4.57 6.15
CA MET A 61 14.04 -4.84 7.10
C MET A 61 13.64 -6.33 7.08
N PRO A 62 12.97 -6.82 8.14
CA PRO A 62 12.40 -8.17 8.13
C PRO A 62 11.36 -8.33 7.00
N ALA A 63 11.44 -9.44 6.27
CA ALA A 63 10.53 -9.71 5.15
C ALA A 63 9.07 -9.90 5.61
N GLU A 64 8.86 -10.40 6.82
CA GLU A 64 7.54 -10.57 7.43
C GLU A 64 6.83 -9.25 7.68
N LEU A 65 7.55 -8.16 7.98
CA LEU A 65 6.95 -6.83 8.13
C LEU A 65 6.35 -6.38 6.79
N LEU A 66 7.12 -6.48 5.71
CA LEU A 66 6.65 -6.13 4.36
C LEU A 66 5.51 -7.07 3.92
N ALA A 67 5.63 -8.38 4.16
CA ALA A 67 4.58 -9.33 3.85
C ALA A 67 3.29 -9.05 4.63
N GLY A 68 3.39 -8.68 5.92
CA GLY A 68 2.26 -8.34 6.76
C GLY A 68 1.51 -7.12 6.25
N VAL A 69 2.23 -6.06 5.88
CA VAL A 69 1.65 -4.88 5.23
C VAL A 69 0.96 -5.25 3.92
N CYS A 70 1.65 -5.95 3.00
CA CYS A 70 1.05 -6.38 1.74
C CYS A 70 -0.23 -7.22 1.96
N TRP A 71 -0.21 -8.16 2.91
CA TRP A 71 -1.34 -9.02 3.21
C TRP A 71 -2.55 -8.25 3.76
N ILE A 72 -2.32 -7.22 4.59
CA ILE A 72 -3.41 -6.42 5.16
C ILE A 72 -4.10 -5.61 4.06
N GLU A 73 -3.32 -4.99 3.16
CA GLU A 73 -3.86 -4.07 2.14
C GLU A 73 -4.48 -4.80 0.93
N VAL A 74 -3.99 -5.98 0.55
CA VAL A 74 -4.44 -6.64 -0.69
C VAL A 74 -5.88 -7.15 -0.65
N GLY A 75 -6.65 -6.83 -1.69
CA GLY A 75 -8.07 -7.18 -1.76
C GLY A 75 -8.98 -6.33 -0.86
N GLY A 76 -8.56 -5.11 -0.49
CA GLY A 76 -9.40 -4.11 0.18
C GLY A 76 -10.50 -3.56 -0.74
N ASP A 77 -10.08 -2.90 -1.83
CA ASP A 77 -10.97 -2.38 -2.88
C ASP A 77 -10.72 -3.11 -4.22
N PRO A 78 -11.74 -3.31 -5.07
CA PRO A 78 -11.56 -3.87 -6.40
C PRO A 78 -10.67 -2.98 -7.28
N ASP A 79 -9.71 -3.58 -7.99
CA ASP A 79 -8.65 -2.87 -8.74
C ASP A 79 -9.20 -1.84 -9.76
N SER A 80 -10.44 -2.01 -10.23
CA SER A 80 -11.10 -1.11 -11.20
C SER A 80 -11.81 0.13 -10.62
N ILE A 81 -12.15 0.16 -9.33
CA ILE A 81 -12.89 1.30 -8.73
C ILE A 81 -11.98 2.52 -8.62
N ASP A 82 -10.73 2.29 -8.21
CA ASP A 82 -9.75 3.35 -7.94
C ASP A 82 -9.46 4.19 -9.17
N ARG A 83 -9.47 3.58 -10.37
CA ARG A 83 -9.27 4.31 -11.64
C ARG A 83 -10.46 5.21 -11.97
N VAL A 84 -11.68 4.72 -11.79
CA VAL A 84 -12.90 5.54 -12.02
C VAL A 84 -12.97 6.70 -11.03
N ALA A 85 -12.67 6.44 -9.75
CA ALA A 85 -12.62 7.48 -8.72
C ALA A 85 -11.54 8.54 -9.02
N PHE A 86 -10.38 8.12 -9.54
CA PHE A 86 -9.32 9.02 -9.97
C PHE A 86 -9.69 9.86 -11.17
N ASP A 87 -10.27 9.27 -12.21
CA ASP A 87 -10.60 9.98 -13.44
C ASP A 87 -11.67 11.05 -13.15
N VAL A 88 -12.66 10.73 -12.30
CA VAL A 88 -13.67 11.70 -11.82
C VAL A 88 -13.03 12.84 -11.03
N ARG A 89 -12.12 12.53 -10.08
CA ARG A 89 -11.42 13.56 -9.29
C ARG A 89 -10.47 14.39 -10.16
N SER A 90 -9.81 13.78 -11.13
CA SER A 90 -8.83 14.46 -12.01
C SER A 90 -9.53 15.41 -12.96
N PHE A 91 -10.73 15.05 -13.44
CA PHE A 91 -11.57 15.93 -14.21
C PHE A 91 -12.05 17.16 -13.41
N ASP A 92 -12.53 16.94 -12.18
CA ASP A 92 -12.95 18.02 -11.28
C ASP A 92 -11.79 18.99 -10.98
N TRP A 93 -10.56 18.48 -10.82
CA TRP A 93 -9.35 19.26 -10.55
C TRP A 93 -8.51 19.59 -11.81
N SER A 94 -9.15 19.77 -12.97
CA SER A 94 -8.47 20.08 -14.24
C SER A 94 -8.52 21.56 -14.65
N GLY A 95 -9.09 22.42 -13.81
CA GLY A 95 -9.25 23.85 -14.08
C GLY A 95 -8.04 24.70 -13.70
N PRO A 96 -8.11 26.03 -13.87
CA PRO A 96 -7.12 26.96 -13.34
C PRO A 96 -7.07 26.93 -11.81
N ASP A 97 -5.88 27.08 -11.21
CA ASP A 97 -5.62 27.04 -9.75
C ASP A 97 -6.65 27.78 -8.87
N TRP A 98 -7.14 28.92 -9.33
CA TRP A 98 -8.17 29.70 -8.65
C TRP A 98 -9.52 28.97 -8.59
N ILE A 99 -9.93 28.33 -9.68
CA ILE A 99 -11.17 27.55 -9.80
C ILE A 99 -11.05 26.26 -9.00
N ASP A 100 -9.93 25.54 -9.15
CA ASP A 100 -9.71 24.25 -8.49
C ASP A 100 -9.68 24.33 -6.95
N ARG A 101 -9.23 25.47 -6.41
CA ARG A 101 -9.19 25.72 -4.96
C ARG A 101 -10.53 26.16 -4.36
N HIS A 102 -11.50 26.62 -5.15
CA HIS A 102 -12.73 27.25 -4.65
C HIS A 102 -14.03 26.61 -5.15
N LEU A 103 -13.99 25.81 -6.22
CA LEU A 103 -15.18 25.33 -6.93
C LEU A 103 -15.20 23.82 -7.19
N THR A 104 -14.22 23.06 -6.70
CA THR A 104 -14.18 21.60 -6.79
C THR A 104 -15.11 20.95 -5.77
N VAL A 105 -15.78 19.87 -6.17
CA VAL A 105 -16.74 19.13 -5.33
C VAL A 105 -16.10 17.89 -4.71
N THR A 106 -15.03 17.37 -5.32
CA THR A 106 -14.35 16.14 -4.94
C THR A 106 -13.02 16.40 -4.23
N HIS A 107 -12.51 15.41 -3.49
CA HIS A 107 -11.17 15.50 -2.92
C HIS A 107 -10.09 15.42 -3.99
N HIS A 108 -9.01 16.20 -3.81
CA HIS A 108 -7.86 16.24 -4.72
C HIS A 108 -7.38 14.84 -5.16
N PRO A 109 -7.11 14.60 -6.47
CA PRO A 109 -6.79 13.29 -7.04
C PRO A 109 -5.65 12.55 -6.33
N ALA A 110 -4.63 13.29 -5.87
CA ALA A 110 -3.52 12.78 -5.07
C ALA A 110 -3.91 12.09 -3.74
N ARG A 111 -5.17 12.20 -3.28
CA ARG A 111 -5.71 11.45 -2.12
C ARG A 111 -6.30 10.08 -2.50
N THR A 112 -6.27 9.71 -3.77
CA THR A 112 -6.74 8.40 -4.27
C THR A 112 -5.64 7.35 -4.08
N SER A 113 -6.03 6.18 -3.57
CA SER A 113 -5.20 4.99 -3.41
C SER A 113 -5.28 4.11 -4.66
N PHE A 114 -4.22 3.38 -5.00
CA PHE A 114 -4.21 2.49 -6.17
C PHE A 114 -3.46 1.18 -5.95
N GLY A 115 -3.90 0.19 -6.72
CA GLY A 115 -3.29 -1.12 -6.85
C GLY A 115 -3.52 -2.01 -5.65
N SER A 116 -3.00 -3.23 -5.72
CA SER A 116 -3.28 -4.27 -4.75
C SER A 116 -2.69 -4.03 -3.35
N VAL A 117 -1.99 -2.92 -3.10
CA VAL A 117 -1.56 -2.52 -1.73
C VAL A 117 -2.08 -1.12 -1.37
N SER A 118 -3.05 -0.60 -2.13
CA SER A 118 -3.83 0.63 -1.88
C SER A 118 -3.01 1.86 -1.46
N MET A 119 -1.82 2.04 -2.06
CA MET A 119 -0.95 3.18 -1.78
C MET A 119 -1.54 4.48 -2.34
N GLN A 120 -1.64 5.53 -1.51
CA GLN A 120 -2.09 6.86 -1.95
C GLN A 120 -1.08 7.52 -2.88
N LEU A 121 -1.55 8.20 -3.94
CA LEU A 121 -0.69 8.93 -4.89
C LEU A 121 0.23 9.95 -4.20
N ARG A 122 -0.27 10.68 -3.20
CA ARG A 122 0.54 11.62 -2.40
C ARG A 122 1.66 10.90 -1.66
N THR A 123 1.37 9.78 -1.01
CA THR A 123 2.37 8.99 -0.28
C THR A 123 3.39 8.39 -1.26
N ALA A 124 2.93 7.90 -2.40
CA ALA A 124 3.76 7.37 -3.48
C ALA A 124 4.70 8.44 -4.03
N SER A 125 4.19 9.63 -4.36
CA SER A 125 4.99 10.74 -4.90
C SER A 125 6.02 11.22 -3.88
N GLN A 126 5.63 11.39 -2.61
CA GLN A 126 6.54 11.77 -1.53
C GLN A 126 7.64 10.72 -1.33
N THR A 127 7.29 9.44 -1.40
CA THR A 127 8.23 8.33 -1.30
C THR A 127 9.24 8.34 -2.44
N LEU A 128 8.83 8.75 -3.64
CA LEU A 128 9.70 8.92 -4.79
C LEU A 128 10.53 10.22 -4.75
N GLY A 129 10.33 11.09 -3.75
CA GLY A 129 11.01 12.39 -3.64
C GLY A 129 10.39 13.47 -4.53
N MET A 130 9.16 13.28 -4.99
CA MET A 130 8.41 14.24 -5.82
C MET A 130 7.53 15.13 -4.95
N ASP A 131 7.30 16.37 -5.37
CA ASP A 131 6.35 17.29 -4.72
C ASP A 131 4.94 17.09 -5.29
N PRO A 132 4.01 16.44 -4.55
CA PRO A 132 2.65 16.17 -5.03
C PRO A 132 1.88 17.44 -5.41
N ALA A 133 2.21 18.60 -4.82
CA ALA A 133 1.52 19.86 -5.11
C ALA A 133 1.97 20.49 -6.45
N ARG A 134 3.03 19.97 -7.06
CA ARG A 134 3.60 20.48 -8.32
C ARG A 134 3.58 19.45 -9.45
N MET A 135 3.00 18.27 -9.22
CA MET A 135 2.88 17.24 -10.25
C MET A 135 1.78 17.58 -11.24
N SER A 136 2.06 17.41 -12.53
CA SER A 136 1.04 17.52 -13.57
C SER A 136 0.08 16.34 -13.55
N HIS A 137 -1.10 16.51 -14.16
CA HIS A 137 -2.06 15.43 -14.36
C HIS A 137 -1.46 14.21 -15.07
N ALA A 138 -0.65 14.41 -16.11
CA ALA A 138 0.02 13.33 -16.80
C ALA A 138 0.98 12.55 -15.88
N GLN A 139 1.70 13.25 -14.99
CA GLN A 139 2.59 12.59 -14.01
C GLN A 139 1.79 11.80 -12.96
N LEU A 140 0.66 12.35 -12.50
CA LEU A 140 -0.23 11.65 -11.56
C LEU A 140 -0.87 10.42 -12.19
N SER A 141 -1.34 10.52 -13.44
CA SER A 141 -1.90 9.40 -14.20
C SER A 141 -0.86 8.30 -14.41
N ASN A 142 0.36 8.66 -14.86
CA ASN A 142 1.43 7.68 -15.04
C ASN A 142 1.78 6.98 -13.72
N LEU A 143 1.84 7.72 -12.60
CA LEU A 143 2.07 7.12 -11.29
C LEU A 143 0.93 6.18 -10.88
N ALA A 144 -0.33 6.54 -11.14
CA ALA A 144 -1.47 5.67 -10.88
C ALA A 144 -1.39 4.36 -11.69
N ASP A 145 -0.99 4.44 -12.96
CA ASP A 145 -0.80 3.26 -13.83
C ASP A 145 0.35 2.38 -13.33
N CYS A 146 1.39 2.97 -12.77
CA CYS A 146 2.49 2.25 -12.14
C CYS A 146 2.06 1.54 -10.85
N LEU A 147 1.26 2.20 -10.01
CA LEU A 147 0.78 1.62 -8.75
C LEU A 147 -0.12 0.40 -8.94
N GLN A 148 -0.80 0.29 -10.09
CA GLN A 148 -1.56 -0.91 -10.46
C GLN A 148 -0.68 -2.13 -10.77
N LYS A 149 0.65 -1.95 -10.92
CA LYS A 149 1.58 -3.05 -11.20
C LYS A 149 2.23 -3.52 -9.90
N ASP A 150 1.95 -4.75 -9.48
CA ASP A 150 2.41 -5.27 -8.18
C ASP A 150 3.91 -5.18 -7.95
N VAL A 151 4.72 -5.43 -8.99
CA VAL A 151 6.18 -5.33 -8.91
C VAL A 151 6.60 -3.92 -8.47
N PHE A 152 5.99 -2.89 -9.07
CA PHE A 152 6.25 -1.50 -8.70
C PHE A 152 5.66 -1.17 -7.33
N ASN A 153 4.44 -1.62 -7.05
CA ASN A 153 3.75 -1.34 -5.80
C ASN A 153 4.50 -1.92 -4.58
N ILE A 154 4.91 -3.20 -4.63
CA ILE A 154 5.69 -3.85 -3.57
C ILE A 154 7.01 -3.11 -3.31
N ALA A 155 7.73 -2.74 -4.38
CA ALA A 155 8.99 -2.02 -4.23
C ALA A 155 8.79 -0.65 -3.58
N LEU A 156 7.71 0.04 -3.94
CA LEU A 156 7.38 1.34 -3.37
C LEU A 156 6.93 1.24 -1.90
N VAL A 157 6.16 0.23 -1.54
CA VAL A 157 5.76 -0.05 -0.14
C VAL A 157 7.00 -0.33 0.70
N ALA A 158 7.93 -1.15 0.21
CA ALA A 158 9.20 -1.42 0.90
C ALA A 158 10.02 -0.15 1.11
N ARG A 159 10.14 0.68 0.06
CA ARG A 159 10.79 1.99 0.17
C ARG A 159 10.09 2.89 1.18
N HIS A 160 8.76 2.90 1.20
CA HIS A 160 7.98 3.71 2.14
C HIS A 160 8.21 3.29 3.59
N LEU A 161 8.13 1.97 3.87
CA LEU A 161 8.43 1.42 5.19
C LEU A 161 9.84 1.79 5.68
N ARG A 162 10.84 1.73 4.79
CA ARG A 162 12.21 2.17 5.12
C ARG A 162 12.23 3.62 5.60
N MET A 163 11.61 4.53 4.86
CA MET A 163 11.56 5.95 5.25
C MET A 163 10.87 6.14 6.60
N LEU A 164 9.83 5.37 6.91
CA LEU A 164 9.13 5.45 8.20
C LEU A 164 10.00 4.93 9.35
N ILE A 165 10.71 3.82 9.14
CA ILE A 165 11.66 3.26 10.11
C ILE A 165 12.79 4.27 10.39
N ASP A 166 13.31 4.93 9.36
CA ASP A 166 14.33 5.96 9.48
C ASP A 166 13.81 7.21 10.18
N HIS A 167 12.62 7.68 9.80
CA HIS A 167 11.98 8.87 10.37
C HIS A 167 11.85 8.77 11.90
N ASP A 168 11.43 7.62 12.40
CA ASP A 168 11.23 7.40 13.84
C ASP A 168 12.48 6.81 14.53
N GLY A 169 13.59 6.62 13.82
CA GLY A 169 14.84 6.06 14.36
C GLY A 169 14.69 4.66 14.94
N LEU A 170 13.79 3.85 14.37
CA LEU A 170 13.39 2.56 14.95
C LEU A 170 14.45 1.47 14.80
N GLN A 171 15.39 1.62 13.87
CA GLN A 171 16.41 0.60 13.63
C GLN A 171 17.79 1.07 14.05
N THR A 172 18.34 0.43 15.08
CA THR A 172 19.70 0.71 15.57
C THR A 172 20.74 -0.25 14.98
N GLN A 173 20.34 -1.43 14.51
CA GLN A 173 21.22 -2.46 13.92
C GLN A 173 20.57 -3.13 12.70
N PRO A 174 20.76 -2.62 11.48
CA PRO A 174 20.19 -3.23 10.28
C PRO A 174 20.74 -4.65 9.98
N PRO A 175 19.93 -5.60 9.46
CA PRO A 175 18.50 -5.50 9.15
C PRO A 175 17.59 -5.86 10.33
N ALA A 176 18.15 -6.09 11.51
CA ALA A 176 17.38 -6.47 12.68
C ALA A 176 16.42 -5.34 13.06
N LEU A 177 15.18 -5.69 13.36
CA LEU A 177 14.17 -4.80 13.90
C LEU A 177 13.48 -5.58 15.01
N GLY A 178 13.54 -5.09 16.24
CA GLY A 178 12.89 -5.75 17.36
C GLY A 178 11.37 -5.78 17.16
N MET A 179 10.69 -6.70 17.84
CA MET A 179 9.25 -6.87 17.64
C MET A 179 8.44 -5.64 18.08
N ASP A 180 8.97 -4.84 19.01
CA ASP A 180 8.36 -3.58 19.42
C ASP A 180 8.51 -2.51 18.33
N GLU A 181 9.67 -2.44 17.70
CA GLU A 181 9.94 -1.57 16.56
C GLU A 181 9.13 -1.98 15.33
N VAL A 182 8.97 -3.28 15.07
CA VAL A 182 8.06 -3.82 14.03
C VAL A 182 6.63 -3.36 14.27
N ARG A 183 6.14 -3.46 15.51
CA ARG A 183 4.79 -3.00 15.89
C ARG A 183 4.63 -1.50 15.60
N ILE A 184 5.61 -0.68 16.01
CA ILE A 184 5.56 0.76 15.77
C ILE A 184 5.63 1.08 14.29
N ALA A 185 6.51 0.43 13.52
CA ALA A 185 6.64 0.63 12.08
C ALA A 185 5.35 0.29 11.33
N GLY A 186 4.70 -0.83 11.66
CA GLY A 186 3.40 -1.19 11.10
C GLY A 186 2.31 -0.17 11.45
N ALA A 187 2.25 0.26 12.71
CA ALA A 187 1.30 1.30 13.12
C ALA A 187 1.54 2.64 12.41
N ARG A 188 2.81 3.02 12.22
CA ARG A 188 3.23 4.22 11.48
C ARG A 188 2.81 4.15 10.01
N TYR A 189 2.96 2.99 9.38
CA TYR A 189 2.53 2.78 8.00
C TYR A 189 1.03 3.09 7.82
N ASN A 190 0.19 2.53 8.69
CA ASN A 190 -1.25 2.73 8.61
C ASN A 190 -1.70 4.16 8.97
N ARG A 191 -1.03 4.79 9.92
CA ARG A 191 -1.47 6.08 10.48
C ARG A 191 -0.75 7.30 9.88
N GLY A 192 0.28 7.06 9.07
CA GLY A 192 1.00 8.08 8.29
C GLY A 192 2.06 8.85 9.08
N ILE A 193 2.83 9.67 8.33
CA ILE A 193 3.98 10.41 8.85
C ILE A 193 3.62 11.67 9.66
N GLY A 194 2.39 12.17 9.55
CA GLY A 194 1.97 13.43 10.18
C GLY A 194 1.81 13.39 11.71
N LEU A 195 1.79 12.19 12.31
CA LEU A 195 1.65 12.02 13.76
C LEU A 195 3.01 11.97 14.45
N SER A 196 3.07 12.42 15.70
CA SER A 196 4.26 12.19 16.53
C SER A 196 4.40 10.72 16.89
N LEU A 197 5.64 10.27 17.18
CA LEU A 197 5.89 8.90 17.63
C LEU A 197 5.08 8.55 18.89
N GLU A 198 4.90 9.50 19.81
CA GLU A 198 4.06 9.31 21.00
C GLU A 198 2.59 9.05 20.62
N GLN A 199 2.06 9.78 19.64
CA GLN A 199 0.70 9.56 19.14
C GLN A 199 0.55 8.21 18.44
N ILE A 200 1.59 7.75 17.73
CA ILE A 200 1.63 6.40 17.15
C ILE A 200 1.54 5.33 18.24
N ARG A 201 2.35 5.46 19.31
CA ARG A 201 2.36 4.52 20.44
C ARG A 201 1.01 4.40 21.18
N LYS A 202 0.15 5.42 21.12
CA LYS A 202 -1.20 5.37 21.73
C LYS A 202 -2.17 4.41 21.03
N ASN A 203 -1.91 4.03 19.77
CA ASN A 203 -2.69 3.02 19.07
C ASN A 203 -1.81 2.29 18.06
N THR A 204 -1.43 1.08 18.43
CA THR A 204 -0.57 0.17 17.68
C THR A 204 -1.32 -0.97 17.00
N SER A 205 -2.66 -0.96 16.99
CA SER A 205 -3.50 -2.10 16.58
C SER A 205 -3.13 -2.73 15.23
N TYR A 206 -2.76 -1.91 14.24
CA TYR A 206 -2.28 -2.41 12.95
C TYR A 206 -0.94 -3.17 13.06
N GLY A 207 0.02 -2.60 13.80
CA GLY A 207 1.29 -3.27 14.08
C GLY A 207 1.12 -4.51 14.98
N ASP A 208 0.20 -4.46 15.94
CA ASP A 208 -0.15 -5.59 16.80
C ASP A 208 -0.68 -6.77 15.97
N PHE A 209 -1.48 -6.47 14.94
CA PHE A 209 -1.91 -7.49 13.98
C PHE A 209 -0.70 -8.13 13.30
N ILE A 210 0.25 -7.34 12.80
CA ILE A 210 1.45 -7.86 12.13
C ILE A 210 2.24 -8.77 13.06
N VAL A 211 2.52 -8.31 14.28
CA VAL A 211 3.26 -9.09 15.30
C VAL A 211 2.52 -10.37 15.67
N LYS A 212 1.21 -10.30 15.89
CA LYS A 212 0.38 -11.45 16.23
C LYS A 212 0.38 -12.52 15.13
N PHE A 213 0.34 -12.10 13.87
CA PHE A 213 0.31 -13.01 12.71
C PHE A 213 1.70 -13.27 12.10
N TRP A 214 2.78 -12.90 12.81
CA TRP A 214 4.15 -13.11 12.36
C TRP A 214 4.44 -14.55 11.87
N PRO A 215 4.03 -15.62 12.59
CA PRO A 215 4.25 -16.99 12.13
C PRO A 215 3.56 -17.31 10.80
N ARG A 216 2.41 -16.67 10.50
CA ARG A 216 1.71 -16.80 9.22
C ARG A 216 2.58 -16.23 8.11
N PHE A 217 3.08 -15.00 8.28
CA PHE A 217 3.89 -14.33 7.27
C PHE A 217 5.21 -15.07 7.04
N SER A 218 5.90 -15.53 8.09
CA SER A 218 7.06 -16.41 7.94
C SER A 218 6.71 -17.68 7.18
N GLY A 219 5.52 -18.25 7.38
CA GLY A 219 5.04 -19.43 6.64
C GLY A 219 4.72 -19.16 5.17
N LEU A 220 4.16 -17.99 4.83
CA LEU A 220 3.85 -17.59 3.45
C LEU A 220 5.10 -17.27 2.62
N LEU A 221 6.21 -16.94 3.28
CA LEU A 221 7.49 -16.58 2.66
C LEU A 221 8.46 -17.76 2.45
N LYS A 222 8.12 -18.96 2.94
CA LYS A 222 8.85 -20.20 2.63
C LYS A 222 8.55 -20.66 1.20
#